data_AF-A0A1H5L937-F1
#
_entry.id   AF-A0A1H5L937-F1
#
_cell.length_a   1.000
_cell.length_b   1.000
_cell.length_c   1.000
_cell.angle_alpha   90.00
_cell.angle_beta   90.00
_cell.angle_gamma   90.00
#
_symmetry.space_group_name_H-M   'P 1'
#
loop_
_entity.id
_entity.type
_entity.pdbx_description
1 polymer ?
#
loop_
_entity_poly.entity_id
_entity_poly.type
_entity_poly.pdbx_seq_one_letter_code
_entity_poly.pdbx_strand_id
1 'polypeptide(L)'
;MDLQSTVTAFPRATPIDGLDCAWTWRLNPVLNFAGALTADGTRLLQMNQVRRHDEALAGAVLAFARAHEAELIVEGRFLTCVGGFEALGYSFDAVAATVPAVHGHHRVRIPDLMPLTTIVFPAYRCEFSGRETLEEAEARYHKMLPTADIGRGPVPFLKMRYDNPRTGGGSNNPGRALAGPEVLPAEIAELRNAPGGFVEYENHAGDVRRVEWDPTGTWVLSDACGRQELGLDELLPTVAETLRRSRS
;
A
#
# COMPACT_ATOMS: atom_id res chain seq x y z
N MET A 1 -24.26 0.82 -18.47
CA MET A 1 -23.79 2.20 -18.73
C MET A 1 -22.69 2.12 -19.77
N ASP A 2 -22.63 3.04 -20.73
CA ASP A 2 -21.51 3.13 -21.67
C ASP A 2 -20.35 3.88 -21.01
N LEU A 3 -19.28 3.16 -20.65
CA LEU A 3 -18.13 3.71 -19.96
C LEU A 3 -17.32 4.67 -20.86
N GLN A 4 -17.20 4.36 -22.15
CA GLN A 4 -16.43 5.18 -23.07
C GLN A 4 -17.08 6.55 -23.24
N SER A 5 -18.39 6.58 -23.51
CA SER A 5 -19.13 7.86 -23.59
C SER A 5 -19.12 8.62 -22.27
N THR A 6 -19.19 7.92 -21.13
CA THR A 6 -19.16 8.57 -19.81
C THR A 6 -17.81 9.25 -19.54
N VAL A 7 -16.69 8.57 -19.79
CA VAL A 7 -15.35 9.10 -19.52
C VAL A 7 -14.99 10.22 -20.51
N THR A 8 -15.33 10.06 -21.79
CA THR A 8 -15.06 11.09 -22.82
C THR A 8 -15.89 12.36 -22.62
N ALA A 9 -17.02 12.28 -21.90
CA ALA A 9 -17.80 13.44 -21.50
C ALA A 9 -17.20 14.21 -20.31
N PHE A 10 -16.13 13.71 -19.67
CA PHE A 10 -15.50 14.44 -18.58
C PHE A 10 -14.84 15.74 -19.07
N PRO A 11 -14.88 16.81 -18.25
CA PRO A 11 -14.25 18.07 -18.62
C PRO A 11 -12.77 17.88 -18.97
N ARG A 12 -12.41 18.30 -20.19
CA ARG A 12 -11.04 18.23 -20.72
C ARG A 12 -10.48 16.81 -20.77
N ALA A 13 -11.34 15.82 -21.04
CA ALA A 13 -10.89 14.48 -21.37
C ALA A 13 -10.07 14.50 -22.68
N THR A 14 -8.84 14.03 -22.63
CA THR A 14 -7.93 13.92 -23.79
C THR A 14 -7.40 12.50 -23.89
N PRO A 15 -7.31 11.88 -25.08
CA PRO A 15 -6.73 10.55 -25.24
C PRO A 15 -5.27 10.49 -24.75
N ILE A 16 -4.84 9.31 -24.28
CA ILE A 16 -3.44 9.03 -23.94
C ILE A 16 -2.76 8.42 -25.17
N ASP A 17 -1.68 9.05 -25.63
CA ASP A 17 -0.92 8.56 -26.76
C ASP A 17 -0.34 7.16 -26.49
N GLY A 18 -0.54 6.25 -27.45
CA GLY A 18 -0.04 4.87 -27.35
C GLY A 18 -0.87 3.92 -26.49
N LEU A 19 -2.01 4.38 -25.93
CA LEU A 19 -2.91 3.54 -25.14
C LEU A 19 -4.37 3.70 -25.59
N ASP A 20 -4.87 2.71 -26.34
CA ASP A 20 -6.26 2.69 -26.81
C ASP A 20 -7.25 2.74 -25.64
N CYS A 21 -8.41 3.38 -25.86
CA CYS A 21 -9.48 3.50 -24.86
C CYS A 21 -8.98 4.03 -23.50
N ALA A 22 -8.04 4.98 -23.54
CA ALA A 22 -7.51 5.63 -22.35
C ALA A 22 -7.49 7.15 -22.51
N TRP A 23 -7.77 7.85 -21.41
CA TRP A 23 -7.89 9.30 -21.38
C TRP A 23 -7.32 9.88 -20.09
N THR A 24 -6.83 11.11 -20.17
CA THR A 24 -6.57 11.96 -19.01
C THR A 24 -7.65 13.02 -18.87
N TRP A 25 -7.98 13.39 -17.64
CA TRP A 25 -8.86 14.53 -17.35
C TRP A 25 -8.46 15.21 -16.06
N ARG A 26 -8.96 16.42 -15.82
CA ARG A 26 -8.65 17.21 -14.62
C ARG A 26 -9.92 17.77 -14.02
N LEU A 27 -10.09 17.61 -12.71
CA LEU A 27 -11.22 18.21 -11.99
C LEU A 27 -10.89 19.62 -11.49
N ASN A 28 -9.64 19.85 -11.12
CA ASN A 28 -9.11 21.13 -10.66
C ASN A 28 -7.58 21.14 -10.88
N PRO A 29 -6.87 22.25 -10.61
CA PRO A 29 -5.42 22.33 -10.83
C PRO A 29 -4.58 21.35 -10.00
N VAL A 30 -5.15 20.75 -8.95
CA VAL A 30 -4.44 19.88 -8.00
C VAL A 30 -4.65 18.40 -8.33
N LEU A 31 -5.81 18.03 -8.87
CA LEU A 31 -6.21 16.64 -9.11
C LEU A 31 -6.20 16.32 -10.60
N ASN A 32 -5.26 15.47 -10.98
CA ASN A 32 -5.12 14.92 -12.32
C ASN A 32 -5.55 13.46 -12.30
N PHE A 33 -6.31 13.06 -13.31
CA PHE A 33 -6.83 11.72 -13.45
C PHE A 33 -6.41 11.16 -14.79
N ALA A 34 -6.14 9.87 -14.80
CA ALA A 34 -5.99 9.09 -16.01
C ALA A 34 -6.84 7.84 -15.85
N GLY A 35 -7.38 7.32 -16.95
CA GLY A 35 -8.09 6.07 -16.91
C GLY A 35 -8.09 5.35 -18.24
N ALA A 36 -8.14 4.03 -18.15
CA ALA A 36 -8.24 3.14 -19.29
C ALA A 36 -9.38 2.16 -19.06
N LEU A 37 -10.11 1.81 -20.10
CA LEU A 37 -11.06 0.71 -20.01
C LEU A 37 -10.30 -0.63 -19.97
N THR A 38 -10.89 -1.59 -19.27
CA THR A 38 -10.45 -2.99 -19.36
C THR A 38 -10.59 -3.52 -20.78
N ALA A 39 -9.91 -4.62 -21.12
CA ALA A 39 -9.93 -5.18 -22.47
C ALA A 39 -11.35 -5.53 -22.97
N ASP A 40 -12.24 -5.92 -22.05
CA ASP A 40 -13.65 -6.20 -22.32
C ASP A 40 -14.57 -4.96 -22.30
N GLY A 41 -14.02 -3.79 -21.96
CA GLY A 41 -14.75 -2.53 -21.84
C GLY A 41 -15.73 -2.44 -20.67
N THR A 42 -15.71 -3.38 -19.72
CA THR A 42 -16.72 -3.46 -18.64
C THR A 42 -16.35 -2.68 -17.39
N ARG A 43 -15.06 -2.31 -17.22
CA ARG A 43 -14.56 -1.56 -16.06
C ARG A 43 -13.64 -0.42 -16.49
N LEU A 44 -13.57 0.59 -15.62
CA LEU A 44 -12.63 1.69 -15.70
C LEU A 44 -11.48 1.45 -14.72
N LEU A 45 -10.26 1.29 -15.21
CA LEU A 45 -9.03 1.40 -14.44
C LEU A 45 -8.70 2.89 -14.33
N GLN A 46 -8.64 3.44 -13.12
CA GLN A 46 -8.40 4.87 -12.91
C GLN A 46 -7.19 5.10 -12.00
N MET A 47 -6.26 5.93 -12.45
CA MET A 47 -5.16 6.46 -11.65
C MET A 47 -5.42 7.91 -11.28
N ASN A 48 -5.10 8.25 -10.03
CA ASN A 48 -5.20 9.61 -9.51
C ASN A 48 -3.80 10.15 -9.23
N GLN A 49 -3.56 11.41 -9.50
CA GLN A 49 -2.32 12.10 -9.18
C GLN A 49 -2.63 13.45 -8.52
N VAL A 50 -1.99 13.72 -7.39
CA VAL A 50 -2.15 14.94 -6.59
C VAL A 50 -0.90 15.80 -6.71
N ARG A 51 -1.08 17.10 -7.00
CA ARG A 51 -0.03 18.13 -7.13
C ARG A 51 0.97 17.88 -8.26
N ARG A 52 1.76 16.80 -8.17
CA ARG A 52 2.68 16.39 -9.24
C ARG A 52 1.89 15.57 -10.26
N HIS A 53 2.15 15.85 -11.54
CA HIS A 53 1.53 15.14 -12.65
C HIS A 53 2.60 14.63 -13.60
N ASP A 54 2.47 13.37 -14.01
CA ASP A 54 3.33 12.72 -14.99
C ASP A 54 2.46 11.81 -15.87
N GLU A 55 2.29 12.21 -17.13
CA GLU A 55 1.47 11.49 -18.12
C GLU A 55 2.12 10.18 -18.55
N ALA A 56 3.46 10.13 -18.64
CA ALA A 56 4.18 8.92 -19.01
C ALA A 56 4.05 7.85 -17.94
N LEU A 57 4.15 8.24 -16.65
CA LEU A 57 3.88 7.33 -15.54
C LEU A 57 2.42 6.85 -15.56
N ALA A 58 1.46 7.74 -15.79
CA ALA A 58 0.05 7.37 -15.85
C ALA A 58 -0.23 6.35 -16.98
N GLY A 59 0.32 6.59 -18.17
CA GLY A 59 0.25 5.67 -19.30
C GLY A 59 0.87 4.31 -18.98
N ALA A 60 2.07 4.30 -18.37
CA ALA A 60 2.76 3.07 -17.99
C ALA A 60 1.97 2.26 -16.95
N VAL A 61 1.44 2.90 -15.91
CA VAL A 61 0.63 2.23 -14.87
C VAL A 61 -0.65 1.65 -15.46
N LEU A 62 -1.35 2.40 -16.31
CA LEU A 62 -2.58 1.92 -16.95
C LEU A 62 -2.30 0.78 -17.94
N ALA A 63 -1.23 0.89 -18.74
CA ALA A 63 -0.82 -0.17 -19.65
C ALA A 63 -0.48 -1.46 -18.89
N PHE A 64 0.30 -1.37 -17.81
CA PHE A 64 0.63 -2.49 -16.95
C PHE A 64 -0.62 -3.08 -16.30
N ALA A 65 -1.49 -2.24 -15.72
CA ALA A 65 -2.72 -2.70 -15.09
C ALA A 65 -3.63 -3.46 -16.07
N ARG A 66 -3.70 -2.99 -17.32
CA ARG A 66 -4.47 -3.63 -18.39
C ARG A 66 -3.87 -4.99 -18.80
N ALA A 67 -2.55 -5.12 -18.82
CA ALA A 67 -1.87 -6.39 -19.09
C ALA A 67 -2.07 -7.42 -17.96
N HIS A 68 -2.34 -6.96 -16.74
CA HIS A 68 -2.46 -7.77 -15.52
C HIS A 68 -3.85 -7.73 -14.88
N GLU A 69 -4.91 -7.49 -15.67
CA GLU A 69 -6.29 -7.35 -15.17
C GLU A 69 -6.74 -8.53 -14.31
N ALA A 70 -6.48 -9.76 -14.75
CA ALA A 70 -6.89 -10.97 -14.06
C ALA A 70 -6.22 -11.12 -12.68
N GLU A 71 -5.03 -10.56 -12.50
CA GLU A 71 -4.27 -10.59 -11.24
C GLU A 71 -4.62 -9.41 -10.32
N LEU A 72 -5.02 -8.27 -10.89
CA LEU A 72 -5.40 -7.07 -10.14
C LEU A 72 -6.88 -7.08 -9.72
N ILE A 73 -7.77 -7.65 -10.52
CA ILE A 73 -9.22 -7.64 -10.29
C ILE A 73 -9.66 -9.04 -9.82
N VAL A 74 -9.23 -9.39 -8.62
CA VAL A 74 -9.51 -10.71 -8.02
C VAL A 74 -10.72 -10.62 -7.10
N GLU A 75 -11.70 -11.52 -7.32
CA GLU A 75 -12.88 -11.61 -6.47
C GLU A 75 -12.50 -11.90 -5.01
N GLY A 76 -13.16 -11.22 -4.08
CA GLY A 76 -12.91 -11.36 -2.64
C GLY A 76 -11.63 -10.67 -2.12
N ARG A 77 -10.85 -10.00 -2.98
CA ARG A 77 -9.71 -9.17 -2.57
C ARG A 77 -10.08 -7.69 -2.59
N PHE A 78 -9.68 -6.97 -1.55
CA PHE A 78 -9.94 -5.53 -1.41
C PHE A 78 -8.79 -4.65 -1.94
N LEU A 79 -7.57 -5.12 -1.71
CA LEU A 79 -6.33 -4.58 -2.24
C LEU A 79 -5.55 -5.71 -2.91
N THR A 80 -5.07 -5.47 -4.12
CA THR A 80 -4.23 -6.38 -4.89
C THR A 80 -2.98 -5.65 -5.35
N CYS A 81 -1.91 -6.39 -5.58
CA CYS A 81 -0.63 -5.84 -5.97
C CYS A 81 0.08 -6.84 -6.89
N VAL A 82 0.53 -6.37 -8.04
CA VAL A 82 1.28 -7.15 -9.03
C VAL A 82 2.64 -6.48 -9.20
N GLY A 83 3.70 -7.24 -8.94
CA GLY A 83 5.08 -6.76 -9.05
C GLY A 83 5.65 -6.85 -10.46
N GLY A 84 6.87 -6.35 -10.64
CA GLY A 84 7.55 -6.31 -11.94
C GLY A 84 7.22 -5.06 -12.75
N PHE A 85 6.65 -4.05 -12.11
CA PHE A 85 6.44 -2.75 -12.73
C PHE A 85 7.73 -1.95 -12.73
N GLU A 86 8.01 -1.27 -13.83
CA GLU A 86 9.12 -0.35 -13.97
C GLU A 86 8.65 0.92 -14.68
N ALA A 87 9.12 2.08 -14.21
CA ALA A 87 8.87 3.36 -14.86
C ALA A 87 10.10 4.27 -14.71
N LEU A 88 10.49 4.92 -15.81
CA LEU A 88 11.66 5.78 -15.84
C LEU A 88 11.53 6.92 -14.81
N GLY A 89 12.53 7.07 -13.95
CA GLY A 89 12.55 8.13 -12.92
C GLY A 89 11.78 7.79 -11.64
N TYR A 90 11.27 6.56 -11.50
CA TYR A 90 10.54 6.10 -10.33
C TYR A 90 11.09 4.76 -9.82
N SER A 91 10.96 4.53 -8.51
CA SER A 91 11.41 3.32 -7.82
C SER A 91 10.27 2.35 -7.48
N PHE A 92 9.04 2.63 -7.93
CA PHE A 92 7.92 1.71 -7.77
C PHE A 92 8.24 0.39 -8.47
N ASP A 93 8.02 -0.74 -7.77
CA ASP A 93 8.29 -2.09 -8.27
C ASP A 93 7.00 -2.88 -8.57
N ALA A 94 5.84 -2.25 -8.36
CA ALA A 94 4.54 -2.84 -8.52
C ALA A 94 3.46 -1.84 -8.96
N VAL A 95 2.34 -2.38 -9.43
CA VAL A 95 1.05 -1.68 -9.53
C VAL A 95 0.07 -2.34 -8.59
N ALA A 96 -0.63 -1.53 -7.81
CA ALA A 96 -1.70 -1.99 -6.93
C ALA A 96 -3.06 -1.52 -7.43
N ALA A 97 -4.10 -2.27 -7.06
CA ALA A 97 -5.48 -1.94 -7.35
C ALA A 97 -6.34 -1.99 -6.07
N THR A 98 -7.36 -1.15 -6.04
CA THR A 98 -8.37 -1.14 -4.97
C THR A 98 -9.78 -1.14 -5.56
N VAL A 99 -10.65 -1.91 -4.92
CA VAL A 99 -12.04 -2.12 -5.36
C VAL A 99 -12.99 -1.00 -4.90
N PRO A 100 -14.17 -0.82 -5.55
CA PRO A 100 -15.18 0.17 -5.19
C PRO A 100 -15.57 0.24 -3.72
N ALA A 101 -15.67 -0.93 -3.08
CA ALA A 101 -16.04 -1.05 -1.68
C ALA A 101 -15.07 -0.29 -0.75
N VAL A 102 -13.79 -0.23 -1.11
CA VAL A 102 -12.75 0.46 -0.35
C VAL A 102 -12.72 1.94 -0.71
N HIS A 103 -12.57 2.26 -2.00
CA HIS A 103 -12.15 3.62 -2.38
C HIS A 103 -13.27 4.66 -2.39
N GLY A 104 -14.53 4.26 -2.64
CA GLY A 104 -15.71 5.14 -2.60
C GLY A 104 -15.74 6.31 -3.61
N HIS A 105 -14.78 6.39 -4.54
CA HIS A 105 -14.74 7.40 -5.62
C HIS A 105 -16.02 7.36 -6.47
N HIS A 106 -16.41 8.51 -7.01
CA HIS A 106 -17.63 8.73 -7.81
C HIS A 106 -18.97 8.56 -7.08
N ARG A 107 -18.99 8.03 -5.84
CA ARG A 107 -20.22 7.75 -5.05
C ARG A 107 -21.23 8.91 -5.02
N VAL A 108 -20.77 10.16 -5.02
CA VAL A 108 -21.64 11.35 -4.96
C VAL A 108 -21.97 11.91 -6.33
N ARG A 109 -21.01 11.92 -7.27
CA ARG A 109 -21.16 12.65 -8.54
C ARG A 109 -21.73 11.77 -9.66
N ILE A 110 -21.29 10.52 -9.73
CA ILE A 110 -21.68 9.54 -10.76
C ILE A 110 -21.79 8.17 -10.07
N PRO A 111 -22.84 7.93 -9.28
CA PRO A 111 -22.96 6.72 -8.47
C PRO A 111 -22.86 5.43 -9.28
N ASP A 112 -23.40 5.42 -10.50
CA ASP A 112 -23.38 4.28 -11.43
C ASP A 112 -21.97 3.94 -11.93
N LEU A 113 -21.03 4.89 -11.87
CA LEU A 113 -19.63 4.68 -12.26
C LEU A 113 -18.80 4.09 -11.11
N MET A 114 -19.15 4.37 -9.85
CA MET A 114 -18.43 3.83 -8.69
C MET A 114 -18.24 2.30 -8.75
N PRO A 115 -19.29 1.47 -8.93
CA PRO A 115 -19.12 0.01 -8.93
C PRO A 115 -18.32 -0.51 -10.13
N LEU A 116 -18.15 0.31 -11.17
CA LEU A 116 -17.42 -0.04 -12.40
C LEU A 116 -15.99 0.50 -12.40
N THR A 117 -15.58 1.24 -11.37
CA THR A 117 -14.24 1.84 -11.28
C THR A 117 -13.34 1.02 -10.39
N THR A 118 -12.13 0.72 -10.84
CA THR A 118 -11.05 0.19 -10.01
C THR A 118 -9.95 1.21 -9.99
N ILE A 119 -9.53 1.66 -8.80
CA ILE A 119 -8.42 2.61 -8.71
C ILE A 119 -7.12 1.82 -8.78
N VAL A 120 -6.26 2.19 -9.72
CA VAL A 120 -4.91 1.63 -9.89
C VAL A 120 -3.88 2.70 -9.60
N PHE A 121 -2.76 2.31 -9.00
CA PHE A 121 -1.71 3.25 -8.64
C PHE A 121 -0.35 2.55 -8.54
N PRO A 122 0.75 3.27 -8.79
CA PRO A 122 2.08 2.72 -8.63
C PRO A 122 2.39 2.50 -7.14
N ALA A 123 3.06 1.39 -6.86
CA ALA A 123 3.15 0.78 -5.55
C ALA A 123 4.53 0.18 -5.29
N TYR A 124 4.75 -0.18 -4.03
CA TYR A 124 5.83 -1.09 -3.65
C TYR A 124 5.22 -2.41 -3.16
N ARG A 125 5.78 -3.56 -3.56
CA ARG A 125 5.29 -4.88 -3.14
C ARG A 125 5.19 -5.02 -1.64
N CYS A 126 6.15 -4.44 -0.92
CA CYS A 126 6.20 -4.50 0.55
C CYS A 126 5.01 -3.84 1.25
N GLU A 127 4.16 -3.09 0.54
CA GLU A 127 3.04 -2.33 1.11
C GLU A 127 1.76 -3.16 1.28
N PHE A 128 1.71 -4.35 0.68
CA PHE A 128 0.51 -5.17 0.58
C PHE A 128 0.81 -6.61 1.01
N SER A 129 0.07 -7.08 2.00
CA SER A 129 0.06 -8.50 2.36
C SER A 129 -0.84 -9.34 1.44
N GLY A 130 -1.79 -8.68 0.77
CA GLY A 130 -2.86 -9.31 0.00
C GLY A 130 -3.93 -9.98 0.88
N ARG A 131 -3.78 -9.95 2.21
CA ARG A 131 -4.64 -10.61 3.20
C ARG A 131 -5.40 -9.60 4.08
N GLU A 132 -5.40 -8.33 3.68
CA GLU A 132 -6.11 -7.27 4.37
C GLU A 132 -7.61 -7.59 4.47
N THR A 133 -8.17 -7.40 5.66
CA THR A 133 -9.64 -7.32 5.81
C THR A 133 -10.17 -6.07 5.12
N LEU A 134 -11.49 -5.94 4.96
CA LEU A 134 -12.09 -4.72 4.40
C LEU A 134 -11.71 -3.48 5.23
N GLU A 135 -11.82 -3.58 6.56
CA GLU A 135 -11.46 -2.48 7.47
C GLU A 135 -9.97 -2.10 7.34
N GLU A 136 -9.10 -3.09 7.23
CA GLU A 136 -7.67 -2.88 7.03
C GLU A 136 -7.39 -2.23 5.67
N ALA A 137 -8.05 -2.68 4.61
CA ALA A 137 -7.93 -2.11 3.28
C ALA A 137 -8.39 -0.64 3.24
N GLU A 138 -9.52 -0.33 3.88
CA GLU A 138 -10.01 1.05 4.04
C GLU A 138 -9.04 1.92 4.84
N ALA A 139 -8.52 1.43 5.97
CA ALA A 139 -7.54 2.14 6.77
C ALA A 139 -6.25 2.40 5.96
N ARG A 140 -5.76 1.38 5.24
CA ARG A 140 -4.58 1.49 4.39
C ARG A 140 -4.78 2.53 3.30
N TYR A 141 -5.86 2.42 2.54
CA TYR A 141 -6.11 3.29 1.38
C TYR A 141 -6.41 4.74 1.77
N HIS A 142 -7.24 4.97 2.79
CA HIS A 142 -7.70 6.33 3.14
C HIS A 142 -6.75 7.09 4.08
N LYS A 143 -5.95 6.37 4.88
CA LYS A 143 -5.20 7.00 5.99
C LYS A 143 -3.69 6.76 5.95
N MET A 144 -3.23 5.65 5.39
CA MET A 144 -1.81 5.24 5.50
C MET A 144 -1.04 5.36 4.18
N LEU A 145 -1.67 5.06 3.05
CA LEU A 145 -1.04 5.07 1.73
C LEU A 145 -1.40 6.37 1.00
N PRO A 146 -0.42 7.24 0.69
CA PRO A 146 -0.66 8.41 -0.15
C PRO A 146 -0.68 7.99 -1.62
N THR A 147 -1.68 7.20 -2.03
CA THR A 147 -1.76 6.52 -3.35
C THR A 147 -1.69 7.46 -4.56
N ALA A 148 -2.09 8.72 -4.40
CA ALA A 148 -2.04 9.73 -5.46
C ALA A 148 -0.75 10.60 -5.44
N ASP A 149 0.12 10.45 -4.44
CA ASP A 149 1.42 11.10 -4.41
C ASP A 149 2.45 10.24 -5.14
N ILE A 150 2.75 10.61 -6.39
CA ILE A 150 3.70 9.88 -7.22
C ILE A 150 5.16 10.12 -6.82
N GLY A 151 5.45 11.06 -5.91
CA GLY A 151 6.80 11.33 -5.40
C GLY A 151 7.15 10.57 -4.12
N ARG A 152 6.26 9.71 -3.61
CA ARG A 152 6.40 9.04 -2.32
C ARG A 152 7.42 7.90 -2.31
N GLY A 153 7.97 7.64 -1.12
CA GLY A 153 8.70 6.42 -0.82
C GLY A 153 7.78 5.24 -0.44
N PRO A 154 8.36 4.06 -0.17
CA PRO A 154 7.63 2.89 0.30
C PRO A 154 7.04 3.10 1.70
N VAL A 155 5.83 2.58 1.92
CA VAL A 155 5.16 2.51 3.22
C VAL A 155 4.83 1.04 3.53
N PRO A 156 5.83 0.26 4.00
CA PRO A 156 5.68 -1.18 4.18
C PRO A 156 4.46 -1.54 5.02
N PHE A 157 3.85 -2.67 4.69
CA PHE A 157 2.84 -3.29 5.51
C PHE A 157 3.44 -3.67 6.85
N LEU A 158 2.78 -3.24 7.91
CA LEU A 158 3.17 -3.52 9.28
C LEU A 158 1.91 -3.75 10.11
N LYS A 159 1.82 -4.93 10.71
CA LYS A 159 0.99 -5.13 11.90
C LYS A 159 1.89 -5.32 13.10
N MET A 160 1.56 -4.70 14.23
CA MET A 160 2.32 -4.91 15.47
C MET A 160 1.43 -4.95 16.70
N ARG A 161 1.97 -5.51 17.76
CA ARG A 161 1.51 -5.37 19.14
C ARG A 161 2.72 -5.25 20.04
N TYR A 162 2.57 -4.59 21.16
CA TYR A 162 3.67 -4.41 22.11
C TYR A 162 3.15 -4.32 23.53
N ASP A 163 4.03 -4.52 24.49
CA ASP A 163 3.82 -4.24 25.90
C ASP A 163 5.11 -3.67 26.47
N ASN A 164 5.02 -2.57 27.18
CA ASN A 164 6.16 -1.91 27.80
C ASN A 164 5.82 -1.57 29.27
N PRO A 165 6.19 -2.47 30.21
CA PRO A 165 5.93 -2.26 31.63
C PRO A 165 6.57 -0.98 32.21
N ARG A 166 7.62 -0.46 31.58
CA ARG A 166 8.32 0.76 32.04
C ARG A 166 7.52 2.01 31.72
N THR A 167 6.90 2.09 30.55
CA THR A 167 6.09 3.25 30.13
C THR A 167 4.60 3.07 30.47
N GLY A 168 4.17 1.84 30.75
CA GLY A 168 2.76 1.47 30.87
C GLY A 168 2.02 1.46 29.52
N GLY A 169 2.74 1.65 28.40
CA GLY A 169 2.19 1.60 27.06
C GLY A 169 2.08 0.16 26.57
N GLY A 170 1.00 -0.16 25.87
CA GLY A 170 0.80 -1.50 25.34
C GLY A 170 -0.45 -1.62 24.47
N SER A 171 -0.51 -2.73 23.75
CA SER A 171 -1.66 -3.10 22.93
C SER A 171 -2.73 -3.77 23.78
N ASN A 172 -3.97 -3.27 23.70
CA ASN A 172 -5.10 -3.80 24.48
C ASN A 172 -5.80 -5.00 23.81
N ASN A 173 -5.48 -5.29 22.56
CA ASN A 173 -6.03 -6.40 21.79
C ASN A 173 -5.06 -7.60 21.77
N PRO A 174 -5.58 -8.85 21.72
CA PRO A 174 -4.73 -10.04 21.69
C PRO A 174 -3.96 -10.21 20.38
N GLY A 175 -4.44 -9.59 19.28
CA GLY A 175 -3.82 -9.64 17.96
C GLY A 175 -2.94 -8.42 17.65
N ARG A 176 -2.25 -8.47 16.51
CA ARG A 176 -1.50 -7.33 15.96
C ARG A 176 -2.44 -6.40 15.19
N ALA A 177 -2.29 -5.09 15.38
CA ALA A 177 -3.03 -4.06 14.64
C ALA A 177 -2.14 -3.39 13.60
N LEU A 178 -2.74 -2.82 12.54
CA LEU A 178 -2.00 -2.00 11.57
C LEU A 178 -1.29 -0.84 12.26
N ALA A 179 -0.03 -0.61 11.90
CA ALA A 179 0.76 0.52 12.40
C ALA A 179 1.57 1.17 11.27
N GLY A 180 1.92 2.44 11.46
CA GLY A 180 2.87 3.13 10.59
C GLY A 180 4.28 2.57 10.79
N PRO A 181 5.10 2.45 9.73
CA PRO A 181 6.45 1.89 9.81
C PRO A 181 7.38 2.65 10.77
N GLU A 182 7.09 3.92 11.03
CA GLU A 182 7.80 4.79 11.98
C GLU A 182 7.54 4.44 13.46
N VAL A 183 6.42 3.78 13.78
CA VAL A 183 6.06 3.42 15.16
C VAL A 183 6.98 2.30 15.67
N LEU A 184 7.29 1.33 14.81
CA LEU A 184 8.10 0.17 15.18
C LEU A 184 9.49 0.51 15.77
N PRO A 185 10.35 1.31 15.12
CA PRO A 185 11.65 1.66 15.68
C PRO A 185 11.54 2.49 16.96
N ALA A 186 10.50 3.32 17.10
CA ALA A 186 10.26 4.09 18.32
C ALA A 186 9.95 3.16 19.50
N GLU A 187 9.02 2.22 19.32
CA GLU A 187 8.66 1.27 20.39
C GLU A 187 9.83 0.34 20.75
N ILE A 188 10.63 -0.09 19.77
CA ILE A 188 11.84 -0.90 20.02
C ILE A 188 12.87 -0.13 20.86
N ALA A 189 13.07 1.15 20.58
CA ALA A 189 14.00 1.98 21.36
C ALA A 189 13.54 2.14 22.81
N GLU A 190 12.23 2.26 23.04
CA GLU A 190 11.63 2.37 24.36
C GLU A 190 11.70 1.06 25.18
N LEU A 191 12.03 -0.08 24.58
CA LEU A 191 12.25 -1.32 25.33
C LEU A 191 13.53 -1.31 26.17
N ARG A 192 14.45 -0.36 25.96
CA ARG A 192 15.69 -0.28 26.74
C ARG A 192 15.36 -0.23 28.24
N ASN A 193 15.99 -1.13 29.00
CA ASN A 193 15.77 -1.26 30.45
C ASN A 193 14.31 -1.54 30.83
N ALA A 194 13.55 -2.23 29.98
CA ALA A 194 12.19 -2.69 30.27
C ALA A 194 12.11 -4.22 30.29
N PRO A 195 12.60 -4.90 31.35
CA PRO A 195 12.47 -6.35 31.49
C PRO A 195 11.01 -6.80 31.36
N GLY A 196 10.78 -7.84 30.56
CA GLY A 196 9.43 -8.36 30.27
C GLY A 196 8.67 -7.57 29.20
N GLY A 197 9.19 -6.41 28.76
CA GLY A 197 8.64 -5.67 27.64
C GLY A 197 8.98 -6.31 26.29
N PHE A 198 8.08 -6.14 25.32
CA PHE A 198 8.26 -6.68 23.98
C PHE A 198 7.59 -5.84 22.90
N VAL A 199 8.07 -6.01 21.68
CA VAL A 199 7.40 -5.58 20.44
C VAL A 199 7.34 -6.76 19.49
N GLU A 200 6.14 -7.18 19.09
CA GLU A 200 5.91 -8.23 18.10
C GLU A 200 5.31 -7.62 16.84
N TYR A 201 5.89 -7.93 15.68
CA TYR A 201 5.44 -7.37 14.41
C TYR A 201 5.39 -8.40 13.29
N GLU A 202 4.56 -8.12 12.29
CA GLU A 202 4.32 -8.92 11.09
C GLU A 202 4.49 -8.05 9.84
N ASN A 203 5.28 -8.54 8.87
CA ASN A 203 5.51 -7.89 7.58
C ASN A 203 4.49 -8.35 6.51
N HIS A 204 4.60 -7.82 5.30
CA HIS A 204 3.72 -8.19 4.18
C HIS A 204 3.75 -9.68 3.82
N ALA A 205 4.89 -10.36 4.01
CA ALA A 205 5.05 -11.79 3.77
C ALA A 205 4.42 -12.68 4.87
N GLY A 206 3.93 -12.09 5.95
CA GLY A 206 3.39 -12.81 7.11
C GLY A 206 4.45 -13.34 8.06
N ASP A 207 5.71 -12.90 7.90
CA ASP A 207 6.78 -13.26 8.83
C ASP A 207 6.58 -12.48 10.13
N VAL A 208 6.46 -13.21 11.23
CA VAL A 208 6.29 -12.64 12.57
C VAL A 208 7.63 -12.65 13.29
N ARG A 209 8.01 -11.51 13.86
CA ARG A 209 9.19 -11.39 14.72
C ARG A 209 8.85 -10.70 16.01
N ARG A 210 9.63 -11.01 17.05
CA ARG A 210 9.49 -10.46 18.39
C ARG A 210 10.81 -9.86 18.84
N VAL A 211 10.77 -8.64 19.35
CA VAL A 211 11.89 -7.93 19.94
C VAL A 211 11.63 -7.80 21.44
N GLU A 212 12.63 -8.14 22.25
CA GLU A 212 12.58 -8.04 23.71
C GLU A 212 13.87 -7.41 24.24
N TRP A 213 13.81 -6.87 25.46
CA TRP A 213 15.00 -6.42 26.18
C TRP A 213 15.48 -7.50 27.14
N ASP A 214 16.73 -7.93 26.97
CA ASP A 214 17.36 -8.88 27.87
C ASP A 214 17.93 -8.18 29.13
N PRO A 215 17.75 -8.74 30.33
CA PRO A 215 18.33 -8.18 31.55
C PRO A 215 19.86 -8.02 31.52
N THR A 216 20.57 -8.74 30.65
CA THR A 216 22.02 -8.60 30.44
C THR A 216 22.42 -7.34 29.65
N GLY A 217 21.45 -6.59 29.10
CA GLY A 217 21.68 -5.29 28.47
C GLY A 217 21.65 -5.28 26.94
N THR A 218 21.11 -6.31 26.30
CA THR A 218 21.01 -6.45 24.84
C THR A 218 19.56 -6.54 24.39
N TRP A 219 19.30 -6.22 23.11
CA TRP A 219 18.01 -6.56 22.51
C TRP A 219 18.08 -7.97 21.96
N VAL A 220 16.93 -8.62 21.98
CA VAL A 220 16.77 -9.96 21.47
C VAL A 220 15.72 -9.92 20.38
N LEU A 221 16.13 -10.26 19.16
CA LEU A 221 15.23 -10.53 18.05
C LEU A 221 14.97 -12.04 17.98
N SER A 222 13.71 -12.44 18.01
CA SER A 222 13.29 -13.83 17.86
C SER A 222 12.32 -13.98 16.69
N ASP A 223 12.48 -15.05 15.92
CA ASP A 223 11.57 -15.46 14.85
C ASP A 223 11.47 -16.99 14.76
N ALA A 224 10.90 -17.51 13.66
CA ALA A 224 10.74 -18.95 13.47
C ALA A 224 12.08 -19.70 13.31
N CYS A 225 13.18 -19.02 12.97
CA CYS A 225 14.50 -19.60 12.75
C CYS A 225 15.37 -19.57 14.01
N GLY A 226 15.02 -18.77 15.01
CA GLY A 226 15.70 -18.77 16.31
C GLY A 226 15.73 -17.41 16.99
N ARG A 227 16.70 -17.28 17.90
CA ARG A 227 16.94 -16.11 18.73
C ARG A 227 18.29 -15.51 18.38
N GLN A 228 18.35 -14.19 18.22
CA GLN A 228 19.55 -13.43 17.95
C GLN A 228 19.65 -12.24 18.90
N GLU A 229 20.82 -12.06 19.51
CA GLU A 229 21.13 -10.89 20.33
C GLU A 229 21.76 -9.82 19.45
N LEU A 230 21.27 -8.58 19.58
CA LEU A 230 21.65 -7.45 18.75
C LEU A 230 21.79 -6.18 19.57
N GLY A 231 22.74 -5.34 19.21
CA GLY A 231 22.74 -3.93 19.60
C GLY A 231 21.67 -3.15 18.84
N LEU A 232 21.23 -2.00 19.37
CA LEU A 232 20.20 -1.18 18.72
C LEU A 232 20.60 -0.77 17.28
N ASP A 233 21.88 -0.43 17.09
CA ASP A 233 22.43 0.03 15.80
C ASP A 233 22.39 -1.07 14.72
N GLU A 234 22.42 -2.34 15.11
CA GLU A 234 22.28 -3.48 14.21
C GLU A 234 20.82 -3.91 14.06
N LEU A 235 20.04 -3.80 15.15
CA LEU A 235 18.64 -4.19 15.20
C LEU A 235 17.77 -3.32 14.29
N LEU A 236 17.90 -2.00 14.36
CA LEU A 236 17.01 -1.11 13.60
C LEU A 236 17.16 -1.29 12.08
N PRO A 237 18.37 -1.37 11.49
CA PRO A 237 18.53 -1.70 10.08
C PRO A 237 18.00 -3.10 9.75
N THR A 238 18.23 -4.10 10.61
CA THR A 238 17.72 -5.47 10.42
C THR A 238 16.19 -5.46 10.33
N VAL A 239 15.51 -4.79 11.26
CA VAL A 239 14.05 -4.66 11.28
C VAL A 239 13.56 -3.94 10.02
N ALA A 240 14.18 -2.82 9.64
CA ALA A 240 13.80 -2.06 8.45
C ALA A 240 13.91 -2.88 7.16
N GLU A 241 14.99 -3.66 7.03
CA GLU A 241 15.21 -4.57 5.91
C GLU A 241 14.13 -5.64 5.86
N THR A 242 13.76 -6.21 7.01
CA THR A 242 12.75 -7.26 7.05
C THR A 242 11.34 -6.82 6.65
N LEU A 243 11.01 -5.52 6.79
CA LEU A 243 9.75 -4.98 6.31
C LEU A 243 9.70 -4.89 4.78
N ARG A 244 10.87 -4.78 4.12
CA ARG A 244 10.98 -4.63 2.67
C ARG A 244 11.14 -5.95 1.92
N ARG A 245 11.74 -6.97 2.53
CA ARG A 245 11.99 -8.27 1.89
C ARG A 245 10.71 -8.97 1.45
N SER A 246 10.57 -9.21 0.15
CA SER A 246 9.63 -10.19 -0.38
C SER A 246 10.21 -11.61 -0.26
N ARG A 247 9.35 -12.61 -0.01
CA ARG A 247 9.76 -14.01 -0.16
C ARG A 247 10.15 -14.26 -1.63
N SER A 248 11.36 -14.77 -1.83
CA SER A 248 11.86 -15.29 -3.11
C SER A 248 11.10 -16.53 -3.54
#